data_AF-A0A965B4K2-F1
#
_entry.id   AF-A0A965B4K2-F1
#
_cell.length_a   1.000
_cell.length_b   1.000
_cell.length_c   1.000
_cell.angle_alpha   90.00
_cell.angle_beta   90.00
_cell.angle_gamma   90.00
#
_symmetry.space_group_name_H-M   'P 1'
#
loop_
_entity.id
_entity.type
_entity.pdbx_description
1 polymer ?
#
loop_
_entity_poly.entity_id
_entity_poly.type
_entity_poly.pdbx_seq_one_letter_code
_entity_poly.pdbx_strand_id
1 'polypeptide(L)'
;MTDLFGTNDGIATKGPRPLAERLRPKSMQDVIGQRQILADDAPLGAMLDAGMLSSLIFWGPPGVGKTTLARLLADHTDLHFEQISAIFSGVADL
;
A
#
# COMPACT_ATOMS: atom_id res chain seq x y z
N MET A 1 21.07 0.99 -39.45
CA MET A 1 21.59 1.30 -38.10
C MET A 1 20.37 1.46 -37.22
N THR A 2 20.04 0.40 -36.49
CA THR A 2 18.85 0.36 -35.63
C THR A 2 19.16 1.17 -34.37
N ASP A 3 18.34 2.18 -34.11
CA ASP A 3 18.48 3.08 -32.96
C ASP A 3 18.40 2.30 -31.65
N LEU A 4 19.48 2.39 -30.85
CA LEU A 4 19.65 1.68 -29.57
C LEU A 4 18.77 2.29 -28.46
N PHE A 5 18.19 3.48 -28.69
CA PHE A 5 17.32 4.19 -27.75
C PHE A 5 15.90 4.40 -28.28
N GLY A 6 15.48 3.61 -29.28
CA GLY A 6 14.10 3.63 -29.76
C GLY A 6 13.11 3.47 -28.60
N THR A 7 12.29 4.49 -28.39
CA THR A 7 11.31 4.59 -27.33
C THR A 7 10.32 3.43 -27.44
N ASN A 8 10.49 2.42 -26.58
CA ASN A 8 9.52 1.34 -26.41
C ASN A 8 8.30 1.87 -25.63
N ASP A 9 7.45 2.67 -26.28
CA ASP A 9 6.08 2.94 -25.84
C ASP A 9 5.19 1.72 -26.16
N GLY A 10 5.53 0.58 -25.58
CA GLY A 10 4.89 -0.69 -25.90
C GLY A 10 5.01 -1.67 -24.75
N ILE A 11 3.99 -1.67 -23.89
CA ILE A 11 3.62 -2.72 -22.94
C ILE A 11 4.78 -3.09 -22.01
N ALA A 12 4.79 -2.51 -20.81
CA ALA A 12 5.67 -2.96 -19.73
C ALA A 12 5.52 -4.48 -19.55
N THR A 13 6.44 -5.24 -20.16
CA THR A 13 6.54 -6.67 -20.00
C THR A 13 6.63 -6.91 -18.50
N LYS A 14 5.70 -7.72 -17.98
CA LYS A 14 5.57 -8.09 -16.57
C LYS A 14 6.83 -8.84 -16.14
N GLY A 15 7.92 -8.10 -15.95
CA GLY A 15 9.19 -8.61 -15.45
C GLY A 15 8.99 -9.25 -14.09
N PRO A 16 9.97 -10.04 -13.60
CA PRO A 16 9.88 -10.64 -12.28
C PRO A 16 9.57 -9.56 -11.25
N ARG A 17 8.42 -9.69 -10.57
CA ARG A 17 8.00 -8.74 -9.52
C ARG A 17 9.11 -8.62 -8.47
N PRO A 18 9.47 -7.39 -8.03
CA PRO A 18 10.47 -7.20 -7.00
C PRO A 18 10.18 -8.04 -5.75
N LEU A 19 11.24 -8.54 -5.10
CA LEU A 19 11.10 -9.36 -3.89
C LEU A 19 10.26 -8.64 -2.82
N ALA A 20 10.50 -7.34 -2.63
CA ALA A 20 9.76 -6.53 -1.68
C ALA A 20 8.24 -6.52 -1.95
N GLU A 21 7.81 -6.58 -3.21
CA GLU A 21 6.38 -6.65 -3.57
C GLU A 21 5.82 -8.06 -3.30
N ARG A 22 6.60 -9.09 -3.60
CA ARG A 22 6.24 -10.50 -3.35
C ARG A 22 6.10 -10.82 -1.87
N LEU A 23 6.96 -10.23 -1.04
CA LEU A 23 6.99 -10.41 0.41
C LEU A 23 6.00 -9.52 1.16
N ARG A 24 5.18 -8.70 0.47
CA ARG A 24 4.16 -7.91 1.16
C ARG A 24 3.16 -8.85 1.86
N PRO A 25 2.92 -8.65 3.17
CA PRO A 25 1.80 -9.20 3.92
C PRO A 25 0.49 -9.26 3.12
N LYS A 26 -0.32 -10.30 3.36
CA LYS A 26 -1.63 -10.51 2.71
C LYS A 26 -2.80 -10.35 3.66
N SER A 27 -2.55 -10.42 4.97
CA SER A 27 -3.50 -10.16 6.02
C SER A 27 -2.91 -9.23 7.08
N MET A 28 -3.77 -8.63 7.91
CA MET A 28 -3.34 -7.83 9.06
C MET A 28 -2.48 -8.63 10.05
N GLN A 29 -2.72 -9.94 10.18
CA GLN A 29 -2.00 -10.85 11.08
C GLN A 29 -0.56 -11.11 10.63
N ASP A 30 -0.26 -10.94 9.34
CA ASP A 30 1.09 -11.11 8.78
C ASP A 30 2.00 -9.89 9.06
N VAL A 31 1.46 -8.80 9.62
CA VAL A 31 2.22 -7.57 9.86
C VAL A 31 3.10 -7.73 11.10
N ILE A 32 4.41 -7.60 10.90
CA ILE A 32 5.40 -7.73 11.97
C ILE A 32 5.73 -6.36 12.57
N GLY A 33 5.78 -6.29 13.91
CA GLY A 33 6.35 -5.14 14.63
C GLY A 33 5.40 -3.95 14.86
N GLN A 34 4.12 -4.06 14.47
CA GLN A 34 3.13 -2.97 14.62
C GLN A 34 2.05 -3.28 15.68
N ARG A 35 2.35 -4.13 16.66
CA ARG A 35 1.36 -4.58 17.67
C ARG A 35 0.73 -3.44 18.47
N GLN A 36 1.50 -2.41 18.80
CA GLN A 36 1.02 -1.25 19.57
C GLN A 36 -0.11 -0.46 18.88
N ILE A 37 -0.30 -0.63 17.58
CA ILE A 37 -1.43 -0.02 16.84
C ILE A 37 -2.42 -1.09 16.34
N LEU A 38 -1.98 -2.32 16.09
CA LEU A 38 -2.77 -3.38 15.45
C LEU A 38 -3.39 -4.41 16.41
N ALA A 39 -3.00 -4.45 17.67
CA ALA A 39 -3.63 -5.34 18.63
C ALA A 39 -5.12 -5.01 18.78
N ASP A 40 -5.94 -5.98 19.18
CA ASP A 40 -7.40 -5.85 19.30
C ASP A 40 -7.80 -4.67 20.22
N ASP A 41 -7.02 -4.41 21.27
CA ASP A 41 -7.19 -3.30 22.21
C ASP A 41 -6.53 -1.98 21.78
N ALA A 42 -5.78 -2.00 20.67
CA ALA A 42 -5.10 -0.84 20.13
C ALA A 42 -6.02 -0.03 19.20
N PRO A 43 -5.71 1.26 18.93
CA PRO A 43 -6.63 2.15 18.22
C PRO A 43 -7.08 1.63 16.86
N LEU A 44 -6.18 1.04 16.07
CA LEU A 44 -6.51 0.54 14.73
C LEU A 44 -7.19 -0.84 14.80
N GLY A 45 -6.83 -1.69 15.76
CA GLY A 45 -7.55 -2.95 16.01
C GLY A 45 -9.01 -2.71 16.38
N ALA A 46 -9.27 -1.80 17.32
CA ALA A 46 -10.62 -1.43 17.73
C ALA A 46 -11.47 -0.86 16.57
N MET A 47 -10.85 -0.10 15.64
CA MET A 47 -11.53 0.41 14.44
C MET A 47 -11.88 -0.71 13.46
N LEU A 48 -11.00 -1.70 13.32
CA LEU A 48 -11.23 -2.87 12.47
C LEU A 48 -12.35 -3.75 13.03
N ASP A 49 -12.33 -4.01 14.34
CA ASP A 49 -13.39 -4.76 15.04
C ASP A 49 -14.76 -4.08 14.92
N ALA A 50 -14.78 -2.75 14.92
CA ALA A 50 -15.99 -1.96 14.71
C ALA A 50 -16.43 -1.88 13.23
N GLY A 51 -15.62 -2.35 12.28
CA GLY A 51 -15.89 -2.23 10.84
C GLY A 51 -15.92 -0.78 10.33
N MET A 52 -15.31 0.16 11.06
CA MET A 52 -15.36 1.59 10.75
C MET A 52 -13.96 2.20 10.76
N LEU A 53 -13.45 2.52 9.56
CA LEU A 53 -12.20 3.27 9.39
C LEU A 53 -12.47 4.76 9.28
N SER A 54 -11.82 5.54 10.14
CA SER A 54 -11.74 6.99 10.05
C SER A 54 -10.56 7.42 9.16
N SER A 55 -10.44 8.72 8.88
CA SER A 55 -9.29 9.25 8.15
C SER A 55 -8.00 9.10 8.97
N LEU A 56 -6.96 8.52 8.34
CA LEU A 56 -5.71 8.17 9.00
C LEU A 56 -4.50 8.73 8.23
N ILE A 57 -3.47 9.12 8.98
CA ILE A 57 -2.16 9.49 8.42
C ILE A 57 -1.11 8.53 9.00
N PHE A 58 -0.45 7.75 8.14
CA PHE A 58 0.70 6.95 8.54
C PHE A 58 1.99 7.78 8.46
N TRP A 59 2.62 8.03 9.60
CA TRP A 59 3.90 8.72 9.69
C TRP A 59 5.03 7.77 10.12
N GLY A 60 6.17 7.83 9.44
CA GLY A 60 7.33 7.00 9.75
C GLY A 60 8.35 6.90 8.61
N PRO A 61 9.54 6.33 8.88
CA PRO A 61 10.63 6.25 7.91
C PRO A 61 10.27 5.41 6.67
N PRO A 62 11.04 5.51 5.57
CA PRO A 62 10.80 4.68 4.38
C PRO A 62 10.94 3.19 4.73
N GLY A 63 10.10 2.34 4.11
CA GLY A 63 10.17 0.89 4.28
C GLY A 63 9.41 0.29 5.47
N VAL A 64 8.85 1.09 6.39
CA VAL A 64 8.10 0.56 7.57
C VAL A 64 6.71 -0.01 7.28
N GLY A 65 6.32 -0.12 6.01
CA GLY A 65 5.07 -0.77 5.61
C GLY A 65 3.83 0.13 5.52
N LYS A 66 3.96 1.47 5.52
CA LYS A 66 2.83 2.43 5.44
C LYS A 66 1.83 2.11 4.32
N THR A 67 2.34 1.99 3.09
CA THR A 67 1.52 1.68 1.91
C THR A 67 0.91 0.28 1.98
N THR A 68 1.63 -0.67 2.58
CA THR A 68 1.11 -2.03 2.77
C THR A 68 -0.04 -2.04 3.77
N LEU A 69 0.10 -1.33 4.90
CA LEU A 69 -0.96 -1.19 5.90
C LEU A 69 -2.22 -0.58 5.32
N ALA A 70 -2.11 0.52 4.57
CA ALA A 70 -3.26 1.16 3.94
C ALA A 70 -4.04 0.19 3.02
N ARG A 71 -3.33 -0.64 2.24
CA ARG A 71 -3.95 -1.65 1.39
C ARG A 71 -4.64 -2.74 2.21
N LEU A 72 -3.96 -3.29 3.22
CA LEU A 72 -4.53 -4.34 4.06
C LEU A 72 -5.77 -3.87 4.83
N LEU A 73 -5.82 -2.60 5.24
CA LEU A 73 -6.99 -2.03 5.91
C LEU A 73 -8.19 -1.97 4.99
N ALA A 74 -8.00 -1.53 3.73
CA ALA A 74 -9.06 -1.53 2.74
C ALA A 74 -9.54 -2.95 2.44
N ASP A 75 -8.61 -3.90 2.25
CA ASP A 75 -8.92 -5.32 2.04
C ASP A 75 -9.69 -5.92 3.24
N HIS A 76 -9.36 -5.54 4.47
CA HIS A 76 -10.00 -6.05 5.69
C HIS A 76 -11.40 -5.46 5.95
N THR A 77 -11.64 -4.24 5.49
CA THR A 77 -12.91 -3.52 5.70
C THR A 77 -13.82 -3.51 4.47
N ASP A 78 -13.46 -4.27 3.44
CA ASP A 78 -14.17 -4.34 2.15
C ASP A 78 -14.37 -2.95 1.50
N LEU A 79 -13.38 -2.07 1.66
CA LEU A 79 -13.37 -0.73 1.08
C LEU A 79 -12.60 -0.69 -0.24
N HIS A 80 -12.98 0.22 -1.12
CA HIS A 80 -12.23 0.50 -2.35
C HIS A 80 -10.86 1.10 -2.01
N PHE A 81 -9.79 0.54 -2.57
CA PHE A 81 -8.43 1.04 -2.42
C PHE A 81 -7.95 1.73 -3.69
N GLU A 82 -7.70 3.03 -3.60
CA GLU A 82 -7.08 3.83 -4.65
C GLU A 82 -5.75 4.40 -4.17
N GLN A 83 -4.69 4.23 -4.96
CA GLN A 83 -3.37 4.71 -4.61
C GLN A 83 -2.98 5.92 -5.45
N ILE A 84 -2.93 7.08 -4.81
CA ILE A 84 -2.50 8.35 -5.40
C ILE A 84 -1.10 8.69 -4.86
N SER A 85 -0.22 9.22 -5.71
CA SER A 85 1.14 9.62 -5.32
C SER A 85 1.34 11.10 -5.60
N ALA A 86 1.54 11.91 -4.57
CA ALA A 86 1.77 13.36 -4.71
C ALA A 86 3.01 13.73 -5.56
N ILE A 87 3.89 12.77 -5.87
CA ILE A 87 5.05 12.97 -6.75
C ILE A 87 4.64 12.89 -8.23
N PHE A 88 3.62 12.07 -8.55
CA PHE A 88 3.18 11.80 -9.93
C PHE A 88 1.81 12.38 -10.24
N SER A 89 1.06 12.82 -9.23
CA SER A 89 -0.32 13.29 -9.34
C SER A 89 -0.38 14.81 -9.27
N GLY A 90 -1.00 15.43 -10.27
CA GLY A 90 -1.35 16.85 -10.28
C GLY A 90 -2.80 17.09 -9.85
N VAL A 91 -3.24 18.36 -9.89
CA VAL A 91 -4.63 18.75 -9.59
C VAL A 91 -5.64 18.10 -10.55
N ALA A 92 -5.20 17.69 -11.74
CA ALA A 92 -6.05 17.02 -12.72
C ALA A 92 -6.30 15.53 -12.43
N ASP A 93 -5.53 14.92 -11.52
CA ASP A 93 -5.58 13.48 -11.21
C ASP A 93 -6.27 13.19 -9.85
N LEU A 94 -6.91 14.21 -9.24
CA LEU A 94 -7.58 14.18 -7.94
C LEU A 94 -9.10 14.24 -8.06
#